data_AF-A0AAW1FTN3-F1
#
_entry.id   AF-A0AAW1FTN3-F1
#
_cell.length_a   1.000
_cell.length_b   1.000
_cell.length_c   1.000
_cell.angle_alpha   90.00
_cell.angle_beta   90.00
_cell.angle_gamma   90.00
#
_symmetry.space_group_name_H-M   'P 1'
#
loop_
_entity.id
_entity.type
_entity.pdbx_description
1 polymer ?
#
loop_
_entity_poly.entity_id
_entity_poly.type
_entity_poly.pdbx_seq_one_letter_code
_entity_poly.pdbx_strand_id
1 'polypeptide(L)'
;MQRKRRRTGQINDETVERVEELVLAAEQLPAIRQSLRELGEYARANKINTVALTDDQVTTVRATFWCLICQDVMDNPVVAQCCRSVIGCRVCVDQWTATTPHCPKCRDVDFINRSFALTGMGDIIDALRDTIRN
;
A
#
# COMPACT_ATOMS: atom_id res chain seq x y z
N MET A 1 -67.84 -5.24 49.12
CA MET A 1 -66.61 -4.41 49.22
C MET A 1 -65.39 -5.31 49.05
N GLN A 2 -64.74 -5.31 47.89
CA GLN A 2 -63.51 -6.11 47.65
C GLN A 2 -62.29 -5.18 47.66
N ARG A 3 -61.43 -5.33 48.67
CA ARG A 3 -60.17 -4.58 48.79
C ARG A 3 -59.15 -5.15 47.81
N LYS A 4 -58.91 -4.45 46.69
CA LYS A 4 -57.76 -4.69 45.80
C LYS A 4 -56.47 -4.43 46.58
N ARG A 5 -55.72 -5.50 46.91
CA ARG A 5 -54.34 -5.40 47.41
C ARG A 5 -53.44 -4.88 46.28
N ARG A 6 -53.01 -3.62 46.37
CA ARG A 6 -51.87 -3.11 45.57
C ARG A 6 -50.60 -3.82 46.09
N ARG A 7 -49.98 -4.66 45.26
CA ARG A 7 -48.61 -5.13 45.48
C ARG A 7 -47.69 -3.98 45.10
N THR A 8 -47.14 -3.29 46.10
CA THR A 8 -46.03 -2.37 45.91
C THR A 8 -44.77 -3.22 45.83
N GLY A 9 -44.25 -3.45 44.63
CA GLY A 9 -42.97 -4.15 44.44
C GLY A 9 -41.87 -3.30 45.07
N GLN A 10 -41.15 -3.87 46.03
CA GLN A 10 -40.04 -3.21 46.71
C GLN A 10 -38.82 -3.33 45.79
N ILE A 11 -38.37 -2.22 45.22
CA ILE A 11 -37.13 -2.16 44.44
C ILE A 11 -36.00 -2.33 45.45
N ASN A 12 -35.18 -3.36 45.27
CA ASN A 12 -33.98 -3.62 46.07
C ASN A 12 -32.87 -2.64 45.68
N ASP A 13 -32.12 -2.19 46.68
CA ASP A 13 -31.04 -1.19 46.56
C ASP A 13 -29.97 -1.62 45.54
N GLU A 14 -29.64 -2.91 45.51
CA GLU A 14 -28.71 -3.52 44.54
C GLU A 14 -29.17 -3.36 43.07
N THR A 15 -30.47 -3.34 42.80
CA THR A 15 -30.98 -3.10 41.45
C THR A 15 -30.90 -1.63 41.08
N VAL A 16 -31.01 -0.72 42.05
CA VAL A 16 -30.83 0.71 41.83
C VAL A 16 -29.37 0.98 41.48
N GLU A 17 -28.43 0.43 42.24
CA GLU A 17 -26.99 0.58 42.02
C GLU A 17 -26.54 0.03 40.65
N ARG A 18 -27.05 -1.14 40.23
CA ARG A 18 -26.78 -1.70 38.89
C ARG A 18 -27.37 -0.87 37.76
N VAL A 19 -28.52 -0.22 37.98
CA VAL A 19 -29.12 0.67 36.98
C VAL A 19 -28.31 1.96 36.86
N GLU A 20 -27.82 2.52 37.97
CA GLU A 20 -26.93 3.69 37.95
C GLU A 20 -25.62 3.39 37.21
N GLU A 21 -25.02 2.23 37.46
CA GLU A 21 -23.81 1.79 36.74
C GLU A 21 -24.07 1.67 35.22
N LEU A 22 -25.21 1.11 34.82
CA LEU A 22 -25.61 1.02 33.41
C LEU A 22 -25.87 2.38 32.77
N VAL A 23 -26.43 3.34 33.51
CA VAL A 23 -26.66 4.71 33.02
C VAL A 23 -25.32 5.39 32.76
N LEU A 24 -24.38 5.31 33.69
CA LEU A 24 -23.04 5.89 33.54
C LEU A 24 -22.28 5.29 32.35
N ALA A 25 -22.40 3.97 32.14
CA ALA A 25 -21.82 3.32 30.96
C ALA A 25 -22.50 3.76 29.65
N ALA A 26 -23.82 3.98 29.67
CA ALA A 26 -24.59 4.38 28.50
C ALA A 26 -24.31 5.81 28.03
N GLU A 27 -23.88 6.71 28.94
CA GLU A 27 -23.50 8.09 28.60
C GLU A 27 -22.35 8.18 27.59
N GLN A 28 -21.49 7.16 27.54
CA GLN A 28 -20.35 7.12 26.61
C GLN A 28 -20.73 6.60 25.21
N LEU A 29 -21.88 5.93 25.06
CA LEU A 29 -22.30 5.32 23.79
C LEU A 29 -22.52 6.33 22.64
N PRO A 30 -23.10 7.52 22.85
CA PRO A 30 -23.25 8.51 21.79
C PRO A 30 -21.91 8.97 21.23
N ALA A 31 -20.92 9.19 22.10
CA ALA A 31 -19.57 9.58 21.71
C ALA A 31 -18.88 8.48 20.90
N ILE A 32 -18.94 7.23 21.38
CA ILE A 32 -18.41 6.06 20.66
C ILE A 32 -19.06 5.92 19.29
N ARG A 33 -20.39 6.08 19.20
CA ARG A 33 -21.13 6.02 17.93
C ARG A 33 -20.66 7.09 16.96
N GLN A 34 -20.41 8.30 17.46
CA GLN A 34 -19.92 9.41 16.64
C GLN A 34 -18.51 9.13 16.11
N SER A 35 -17.58 8.69 16.97
CA SER A 35 -16.22 8.32 16.54
C SER A 35 -16.21 7.21 15.50
N LEU A 36 -17.06 6.18 15.65
CA LEU A 36 -17.18 5.11 14.65
C LEU A 36 -17.71 5.63 13.31
N ARG A 37 -18.65 6.59 13.33
CA ARG A 37 -19.16 7.21 12.11
C ARG A 37 -18.08 8.02 11.41
N GLU A 38 -17.34 8.85 12.15
CA GLU A 38 -16.23 9.66 11.64
C GLU A 38 -15.11 8.79 11.07
N LEU A 39 -14.74 7.70 11.75
CA LEU A 39 -13.81 6.69 11.24
C LEU A 39 -14.32 6.03 9.94
N GLY A 40 -15.61 5.70 9.88
CA GLY A 40 -16.22 5.14 8.68
C GLY A 40 -16.26 6.11 7.50
N GLU A 41 -16.52 7.40 7.75
CA GLU A 41 -16.46 8.46 6.75
C GLU A 41 -15.01 8.69 6.29
N TYR A 42 -14.05 8.73 7.22
CA TYR A 42 -12.63 8.82 6.91
C TYR A 42 -12.14 7.64 6.07
N ALA A 43 -12.52 6.41 6.42
CA ALA A 43 -12.15 5.20 5.67
C ALA A 43 -12.78 5.18 4.26
N ARG A 44 -13.99 5.71 4.09
CA ARG A 44 -14.64 5.83 2.77
C ARG A 44 -14.03 6.94 1.92
N ALA A 45 -13.71 8.09 2.53
CA ALA A 45 -13.09 9.23 1.85
C ALA A 45 -11.64 8.93 1.46
N ASN A 46 -10.92 8.21 2.31
CA ASN A 46 -9.55 7.75 2.07
C ASN A 46 -9.51 6.30 1.60
N LYS A 47 -10.54 5.88 0.85
CA LYS A 47 -10.53 4.56 0.20
C LYS A 47 -9.47 4.59 -0.89
N ILE A 48 -8.23 4.30 -0.50
CA ILE A 48 -7.15 3.99 -1.42
C ILE A 48 -7.67 2.82 -2.24
N ASN A 49 -7.70 2.95 -3.57
CA ASN A 49 -7.87 1.81 -4.47
C ASN A 49 -6.57 1.01 -4.41
N THR A 50 -6.31 0.38 -3.28
CA THR A 50 -5.12 -0.44 -3.06
C THR A 50 -5.30 -1.69 -3.90
N VAL A 51 -4.68 -1.70 -5.07
CA VAL A 51 -4.44 -2.94 -5.79
C VAL A 51 -3.37 -3.67 -4.97
N ALA A 52 -3.80 -4.62 -4.15
CA ALA A 52 -2.86 -5.53 -3.49
C ALA A 52 -2.23 -6.38 -4.59
N LEU A 53 -0.93 -6.18 -4.84
CA LEU A 53 -0.17 -7.03 -5.74
C LEU A 53 0.01 -8.40 -5.08
N THR A 54 -0.13 -9.47 -5.85
CA THR A 54 0.27 -10.81 -5.40
C THR A 54 1.79 -10.91 -5.33
N ASP A 55 2.33 -11.88 -4.58
CA ASP A 55 3.77 -12.09 -4.48
C ASP A 55 4.44 -12.29 -5.86
N ASP A 56 3.78 -12.98 -6.77
CA ASP A 56 4.23 -13.17 -8.16
C ASP A 56 4.30 -11.83 -8.93
N GLN A 57 3.32 -10.95 -8.70
CA GLN A 57 3.29 -9.62 -9.32
C GLN A 57 4.39 -8.73 -8.75
N VAL A 58 4.61 -8.75 -7.43
CA VAL A 58 5.72 -8.05 -6.77
C VAL A 58 7.06 -8.52 -7.34
N THR A 59 7.25 -9.85 -7.44
CA THR A 59 8.45 -10.45 -8.03
C THR A 59 8.67 -9.99 -9.48
N THR A 60 7.60 -9.93 -10.27
CA THR A 60 7.65 -9.48 -11.67
C THR A 60 8.03 -8.00 -11.78
N VAL A 61 7.40 -7.13 -10.98
CA VAL A 61 7.70 -5.69 -10.94
C VAL A 61 9.15 -5.47 -10.51
N ARG A 62 9.58 -6.16 -9.45
CA ARG A 62 10.96 -6.10 -8.95
C ARG A 62 11.95 -6.51 -10.02
N ALA A 63 11.77 -7.69 -10.64
CA ALA A 63 12.66 -8.16 -11.71
C ALA A 63 12.72 -7.23 -12.93
N THR A 64 11.66 -6.46 -13.18
CA THR A 64 11.59 -5.51 -14.31
C THR A 64 12.36 -4.23 -14.04
N PHE A 65 12.29 -3.69 -12.82
CA PHE A 65 12.89 -2.40 -12.45
C PHE A 65 14.17 -2.52 -11.60
N TRP A 66 14.74 -3.72 -11.52
CA TRP A 66 16.03 -3.97 -10.89
C TRP A 66 17.17 -3.80 -11.87
N CYS A 67 18.08 -2.87 -11.60
CA CYS A 67 19.22 -2.60 -12.47
C CYS A 67 20.17 -3.81 -12.53
N LEU A 68 20.45 -4.30 -13.75
CA LEU A 68 21.37 -5.43 -13.95
C LEU A 68 22.84 -5.08 -13.64
N ILE A 69 23.16 -3.79 -13.53
CA ILE A 69 24.53 -3.30 -13.36
C ILE A 69 24.80 -2.92 -11.89
N CYS A 70 24.00 -2.02 -11.31
CA CYS A 70 24.18 -1.60 -9.91
C CYS A 70 23.42 -2.46 -8.90
N GLN A 71 22.55 -3.36 -9.34
CA GLN A 71 21.73 -4.21 -8.47
C GLN A 71 20.92 -3.42 -7.44
N ASP A 72 20.27 -2.34 -7.90
CA ASP A 72 19.31 -1.55 -7.12
C ASP A 72 18.17 -1.09 -8.04
N VAL A 73 17.14 -0.45 -7.47
CA VAL A 73 16.04 0.20 -8.19
C VAL A 73 16.59 1.14 -9.25
N MET A 74 16.09 1.00 -10.48
CA MET A 74 16.57 1.81 -11.60
C MET A 74 16.20 3.29 -11.44
N ASP A 75 17.20 4.17 -11.53
CA ASP A 75 17.00 5.59 -11.79
C ASP A 75 17.14 5.86 -13.30
N ASN A 76 16.13 6.50 -13.90
CA ASN A 76 16.04 6.74 -15.35
C ASN A 76 16.31 5.46 -16.17
N PRO A 77 15.37 4.49 -16.18
CA PRO A 77 15.60 3.16 -16.76
C PRO A 77 15.84 3.21 -18.27
N VAL A 78 16.78 2.38 -18.73
CA VAL A 78 17.09 2.17 -20.14
C VAL A 78 16.48 0.86 -20.63
N VAL A 79 15.81 0.88 -21.77
CA VAL A 79 15.24 -0.29 -22.42
C VAL A 79 16.13 -0.72 -23.59
N ALA A 80 16.31 -2.03 -23.75
CA ALA A 80 16.93 -2.63 -24.90
C ALA A 80 15.91 -3.32 -25.80
N GLN A 81 15.92 -3.00 -27.09
CA GLN A 81 15.06 -3.67 -28.07
C GLN A 81 15.53 -5.12 -28.34
N CYS A 82 16.85 -5.39 -28.29
CA CYS A 82 17.42 -6.69 -28.61
C CYS A 82 16.88 -7.84 -27.73
N CYS A 83 16.61 -7.58 -26.45
CA CYS A 83 16.01 -8.55 -25.53
C CYS A 83 14.66 -8.10 -24.95
N ARG A 84 14.06 -7.03 -25.50
CA ARG A 84 12.78 -6.46 -25.07
C ARG A 84 12.68 -6.32 -23.55
N SER A 85 13.73 -5.77 -22.93
CA SER A 85 13.86 -5.72 -21.48
C SER A 85 14.36 -4.36 -21.02
N VAL A 86 13.95 -3.95 -19.83
CA VAL A 86 14.60 -2.85 -19.11
C VAL A 86 15.93 -3.39 -18.55
N ILE A 87 17.02 -2.63 -18.74
CA ILE A 87 18.39 -3.07 -18.49
C ILE A 87 18.93 -2.51 -17.18
N GLY A 88 18.81 -1.21 -16.98
CA GLY A 88 19.42 -0.55 -15.84
C GLY A 88 19.28 0.96 -15.87
N CYS A 89 19.89 1.61 -14.88
CA CYS A 89 19.95 3.06 -14.80
C CYS A 89 20.69 3.63 -16.01
N ARG A 90 20.28 4.81 -16.48
CA ARG A 90 20.94 5.50 -17.59
C ARG A 90 22.45 5.65 -17.36
N VAL A 91 22.85 6.16 -16.21
CA VAL A 91 24.27 6.36 -15.88
C VAL A 91 25.05 5.04 -15.90
N CYS A 92 24.45 3.96 -15.37
CA CYS A 92 25.07 2.64 -15.38
C CYS A 92 25.26 2.10 -16.80
N VAL A 93 24.26 2.26 -17.67
CA VAL A 93 24.34 1.82 -19.06
C VAL A 93 25.34 2.67 -19.86
N ASP A 94 25.39 3.98 -19.62
CA ASP A 94 26.36 4.87 -20.27
C ASP A 94 27.81 4.46 -19.89
N GLN A 95 28.06 4.17 -18.61
CA GLN A 95 29.36 3.67 -18.14
C GLN A 95 29.70 2.28 -18.71
N TRP A 96 28.71 1.39 -18.77
CA TRP A 96 28.90 0.06 -19.36
C TRP A 96 29.29 0.13 -20.83
N THR A 97 28.53 0.89 -21.62
CA THR A 97 28.73 1.03 -23.07
C THR A 97 30.01 1.78 -23.45
N ALA A 98 30.56 2.59 -22.54
CA ALA A 98 31.88 3.20 -22.73
C ALA A 98 33.02 2.18 -22.80
N THR A 99 32.86 0.98 -22.22
CA THR A 99 33.90 -0.07 -22.21
C THR A 99 33.47 -1.33 -22.97
N THR A 100 32.17 -1.64 -22.98
CA THR A 100 31.61 -2.87 -23.53
C THR A 100 30.40 -2.52 -24.39
N PRO A 101 30.50 -2.54 -25.74
CA PRO A 101 29.39 -2.14 -26.62
C PRO A 101 28.24 -3.17 -26.69
N HIS A 102 28.27 -4.20 -25.85
CA HIS A 102 27.31 -5.30 -25.87
C HIS A 102 26.22 -5.14 -24.81
N CYS A 103 25.02 -5.66 -25.09
CA CYS A 103 23.92 -5.67 -24.13
C CYS A 103 24.32 -6.41 -22.84
N PRO A 104 24.15 -5.81 -21.64
CA PRO A 104 24.44 -6.48 -20.37
C PRO A 104 23.65 -7.78 -20.16
N LYS A 105 22.46 -7.89 -20.77
CA LYS A 105 21.57 -9.05 -20.61
C LYS A 105 21.80 -10.16 -21.63
N CYS A 106 21.80 -9.83 -22.93
CA CYS A 106 21.86 -10.82 -24.01
C CYS A 106 23.14 -10.78 -24.85
N ARG A 107 24.06 -9.85 -24.56
CA ARG A 107 25.34 -9.65 -25.27
C ARG A 107 25.22 -9.26 -26.75
N ASP A 108 24.04 -8.82 -27.18
CA ASP A 108 23.84 -8.28 -28.53
C ASP A 108 24.77 -7.08 -28.80
N VAL A 109 25.40 -7.06 -29.97
CA VAL A 109 26.43 -6.09 -30.36
C VAL A 109 25.87 -4.74 -30.83
N ASP A 110 24.60 -4.70 -31.24
CA ASP A 110 23.91 -3.49 -31.70
C ASP A 110 23.21 -2.75 -30.55
N PHE A 111 23.52 -3.10 -29.29
CA PHE A 111 22.83 -2.59 -28.10
C PHE A 111 22.78 -1.07 -28.03
N ILE A 112 23.87 -0.38 -28.34
CA ILE A 112 23.97 1.09 -28.29
C ILE A 112 22.91 1.73 -29.21
N ASN A 113 22.77 1.22 -30.43
CA ASN A 113 21.82 1.76 -31.43
C ASN A 113 20.37 1.32 -31.18
N ARG A 114 20.17 0.29 -30.36
CA ARG A 114 18.88 -0.34 -30.08
C ARG A 114 18.45 -0.20 -28.62
N SER A 115 19.00 0.80 -27.94
CA SER A 115 18.64 1.13 -26.56
C SER A 115 18.20 2.59 -26.44
N PHE A 116 17.30 2.85 -25.51
CA PHE A 116 16.80 4.20 -25.24
C PHE A 116 16.37 4.34 -23.78
N ALA A 117 16.56 5.53 -23.22
CA ALA A 117 16.09 5.85 -21.88
C ALA A 117 14.57 6.09 -21.89
N LEU A 118 13.88 5.52 -20.90
CA LEU A 118 12.48 5.83 -20.65
C LEU A 118 12.39 7.12 -19.83
N THR A 119 11.91 8.18 -20.46
CA THR A 119 11.63 9.46 -19.80
C THR A 119 10.20 9.48 -19.27
N GLY A 120 9.96 10.18 -18.15
CA GLY A 120 8.61 10.36 -17.58
C GLY A 120 8.10 9.19 -16.75
N MET A 121 8.95 8.22 -16.39
CA MET A 121 8.61 7.10 -15.50
C MET A 121 9.02 7.34 -14.04
N GLY A 122 9.61 8.51 -13.72
CA GLY A 122 10.13 8.82 -12.38
C GLY A 122 9.08 8.63 -11.29
N ASP A 123 7.93 9.29 -11.42
CA ASP A 123 6.85 9.23 -10.43
C ASP A 123 6.34 7.81 -10.18
N ILE A 124 6.29 6.96 -11.22
CA ILE A 124 5.86 5.56 -11.11
C ILE A 124 6.91 4.74 -10.38
N ILE A 125 8.18 4.92 -10.71
CA ILE A 125 9.29 4.21 -10.05
C ILE A 125 9.39 4.63 -8.59
N ASP A 126 9.20 5.91 -8.29
CA ASP A 126 9.15 6.44 -6.92
C ASP A 126 7.98 5.82 -6.14
N ALA A 127 6.79 5.76 -6.74
CA ALA A 127 5.61 5.14 -6.13
C ALA A 127 5.76 3.62 -5.88
N LEU A 128 6.57 2.94 -6.70
CA LEU A 128 6.82 1.49 -6.59
C LEU A 128 8.12 1.15 -5.85
N ARG A 129 8.89 2.14 -5.39
CA ARG A 129 10.25 1.94 -4.86
C ARG A 129 10.30 0.93 -3.71
N ASP A 130 9.38 1.03 -2.77
CA ASP A 130 9.31 0.13 -1.61
C ASP A 130 8.94 -1.30 -2.03
N THR A 131 8.06 -1.45 -3.02
CA THR A 131 7.70 -2.74 -3.61
C THR A 131 8.88 -3.39 -4.34
N ILE A 132 9.75 -2.59 -4.97
CA ILE A 132 10.92 -3.11 -5.70
C ILE A 132 12.06 -3.49 -4.73
N ARG A 133 12.19 -2.79 -3.60
CA ARG A 133 13.28 -3.00 -2.63
C ARG A 133 13.01 -4.10 -1.59
N ASN A 134 11.75 -4.33 -1.25
CA ASN A 134 11.36 -5.47 -0.41
C ASN A 134 11.59 -6.80 -1.15
#